data_AF-A0A4Y2E1Y0-F1
#
_entry.id   AF-A0A4Y2E1Y0-F1
#
_cell.length_a   1.000
_cell.length_b   1.000
_cell.length_c   1.000
_cell.angle_alpha   90.00
_cell.angle_beta   90.00
_cell.angle_gamma   90.00
#
_symmetry.space_group_name_H-M   'P 1'
#
loop_
_entity.id
_entity.type
_entity.pdbx_description
1 polymer ?
#
loop_
_entity_poly.entity_id
_entity_poly.type
_entity_poly.pdbx_seq_one_letter_code
_entity_poly.pdbx_strand_id
1 'polypeptide(L)'
;MRQGSLKASNWLYLKDEALHYDPKLDYPNFLQIYIGRMSSKCTFCGALKFEAETLGLCCSNRKVSLPELLQLPEPLKSLMEGNHPKSKEILSIIRKYNSSFQILPLEPHCAY
;
A
#
# COMPACT_ATOMS: atom_id res chain seq x y z
N MET A 1 -27.57 3.63 14.83
CA MET A 1 -26.48 4.63 14.98
C MET A 1 -25.67 4.24 16.20
N ARG A 2 -24.40 3.87 16.05
CA ARG A 2 -23.52 3.60 17.20
C ARG A 2 -22.75 4.87 17.51
N GLN A 3 -23.40 5.78 18.23
CA GLN A 3 -22.71 6.93 18.84
C GLN A 3 -22.19 6.47 20.20
N GLY A 4 -20.88 6.42 20.33
CA GLY A 4 -20.18 6.19 21.58
C GLY A 4 -18.72 6.53 21.35
N SER A 5 -18.20 7.50 22.11
CA SER A 5 -16.77 7.83 22.13
C SER A 5 -15.99 6.59 22.56
N LEU A 6 -15.42 5.85 21.61
CA LEU A 6 -14.65 4.66 21.89
C LEU A 6 -13.23 5.08 22.28
N LYS A 7 -13.03 5.40 23.56
CA LYS A 7 -11.71 5.21 24.18
C LYS A 7 -11.50 3.69 24.31
N ALA A 8 -11.03 3.07 23.24
CA ALA A 8 -10.84 1.62 23.16
C ALA A 8 -9.69 1.19 24.07
N SER A 9 -10.00 0.83 25.31
CA SER A 9 -9.07 0.18 26.25
C SER A 9 -9.13 -1.35 26.19
N ASN A 10 -10.02 -1.94 25.37
CA ASN A 10 -10.23 -3.39 25.33
C ASN A 10 -9.98 -3.98 23.93
N TRP A 11 -8.93 -4.80 23.81
CA TRP A 11 -8.51 -5.46 22.56
C TRP A 11 -9.60 -6.35 21.93
N LEU A 12 -10.51 -6.87 22.76
CA LEU A 12 -11.65 -7.70 22.34
C LEU A 12 -12.56 -6.99 21.32
N TYR A 13 -12.59 -5.66 21.29
CA TYR A 13 -13.43 -4.89 20.37
C TYR A 13 -12.91 -4.89 18.93
N LEU A 14 -11.62 -5.15 18.72
CA LEU A 14 -10.99 -5.13 17.40
C LEU A 14 -10.79 -6.53 16.81
N LYS A 15 -11.25 -7.55 17.52
CA LYS A 15 -11.16 -8.94 17.07
C LYS A 15 -12.02 -9.11 15.82
N ASP A 16 -11.41 -9.64 14.76
CA ASP A 16 -12.04 -9.90 13.45
C ASP A 16 -12.51 -8.65 12.67
N GLU A 17 -12.27 -7.42 13.18
CA GLU A 17 -12.61 -6.17 12.46
C GLU A 17 -11.90 -6.05 11.11
N ALA A 18 -10.72 -6.66 10.95
CA ALA A 18 -10.04 -6.73 9.66
C ALA A 18 -10.85 -7.48 8.58
N LEU A 19 -11.69 -8.44 8.98
CA LEU A 19 -12.59 -9.18 8.09
C LEU A 19 -13.87 -8.40 7.80
N HIS A 20 -14.21 -7.43 8.64
CA HIS A 20 -15.44 -6.64 8.59
C HIS A 20 -15.16 -5.13 8.50
N TYR A 21 -14.24 -4.75 7.62
CA TYR A 21 -13.84 -3.36 7.44
C TYR A 21 -15.04 -2.42 7.19
N ASP A 22 -15.32 -1.53 8.15
CA ASP A 22 -16.26 -0.41 8.00
C ASP A 22 -15.50 0.89 7.65
N PRO A 23 -15.63 1.45 6.43
CA PRO A 23 -14.95 2.68 6.02
C PRO A 23 -15.40 3.93 6.79
N LYS A 24 -16.47 3.87 7.59
CA LYS A 24 -16.93 4.99 8.43
C LYS A 24 -16.17 5.11 9.74
N LEU A 25 -15.37 4.10 10.09
CA LEU A 25 -14.59 4.08 11.32
C LEU A 25 -13.22 4.74 11.12
N ASP A 26 -12.79 5.47 12.13
CA ASP A 26 -11.51 6.17 12.15
C ASP A 26 -10.40 5.31 12.77
N TYR A 27 -10.04 4.23 12.05
CA TYR A 27 -9.01 3.27 12.48
C TYR A 27 -7.68 3.90 12.93
N PRO A 28 -7.16 4.97 12.28
CA PRO A 28 -5.92 5.62 12.73
C PRO A 28 -5.95 6.12 14.18
N ASN A 29 -7.12 6.43 14.73
CA ASN A 29 -7.27 6.89 16.12
C ASN A 29 -7.29 5.75 17.16
N PHE A 30 -7.33 4.49 16.72
CA PHE A 30 -7.21 3.34 17.60
C PHE A 30 -5.73 3.01 17.83
N LEU A 31 -5.16 3.56 18.90
CA LEU A 31 -3.75 3.35 19.28
C LEU A 31 -3.34 1.87 19.33
N GLN A 32 -4.29 0.97 19.61
CA GLN A 32 -4.03 -0.48 19.71
C GLN A 32 -3.70 -1.15 18.37
N ILE A 33 -4.11 -0.55 17.25
CA ILE A 33 -3.83 -1.04 15.88
C ILE A 33 -3.02 -0.02 15.07
N TYR A 34 -2.60 1.07 15.70
CA TYR A 34 -1.78 2.08 15.05
C TYR A 34 -0.34 1.58 14.91
N ILE A 35 0.06 1.25 13.68
CA ILE A 35 1.39 0.69 13.36
C ILE A 35 2.46 1.79 13.26
N GLY A 36 2.06 3.07 13.23
CA GLY A 36 2.98 4.20 13.06
C GLY A 36 3.05 4.73 11.62
N ARG A 37 3.88 5.75 11.40
CA ARG A 37 4.21 6.25 10.06
C ARG A 37 5.35 5.43 9.46
N MET A 38 5.32 5.27 8.14
CA MET A 38 6.38 4.62 7.37
C MET A 38 7.51 5.63 7.10
N SER A 39 8.25 6.02 8.14
CA SER A 39 9.24 7.11 8.08
C SER A 39 10.69 6.65 8.07
N SER A 40 10.99 5.43 8.53
CA SER A 40 12.36 4.93 8.52
C SER A 40 12.73 4.47 7.12
N LYS A 41 13.97 4.69 6.70
CA LYS A 41 14.47 4.27 5.40
C LYS A 41 15.38 3.05 5.56
N CYS A 42 15.17 2.02 4.76
CA CYS A 42 16.09 0.90 4.65
C CYS A 42 17.42 1.37 4.07
N THR A 43 18.53 1.07 4.75
CA THR A 43 19.88 1.45 4.31
C THR A 43 20.33 0.71 3.05
N PHE A 44 19.69 -0.41 2.71
CA PHE A 44 20.10 -1.26 1.59
C PHE A 44 19.35 -0.94 0.30
N CYS A 45 18.01 -0.96 0.34
CA CYS A 45 17.19 -0.74 -0.85
C CYS A 45 16.58 0.68 -0.90
N GLY A 46 16.74 1.48 0.16
CA GLY A 46 16.14 2.82 0.22
C GLY A 46 14.63 2.84 0.38
N ALA A 47 13.96 1.69 0.49
CA ALA A 47 12.53 1.61 0.76
C ALA A 47 12.20 2.22 2.12
N LEU A 48 11.06 2.91 2.22
CA LEU A 48 10.51 3.29 3.52
C LEU A 48 10.06 2.03 4.27
N LYS A 49 10.02 2.09 5.59
CA LYS A 49 9.58 1.01 6.47
C LYS A 49 8.93 1.57 7.73
N PHE A 50 8.18 0.73 8.42
CA PHE A 50 7.73 1.06 9.77
C PHE A 50 8.86 0.84 10.78
N GLU A 51 8.85 1.59 11.88
CA GLU A 51 9.85 1.44 12.94
C GLU A 51 9.85 0.02 13.53
N ALA A 52 8.66 -0.56 13.71
CA ALA A 52 8.48 -1.92 14.23
C ALA A 52 8.58 -3.02 13.15
N GLU A 53 8.93 -2.69 11.91
CA GLU A 53 9.03 -3.66 10.82
C GLU A 53 10.25 -4.58 11.00
N THR A 54 10.03 -5.88 10.84
CA THR A 54 11.10 -6.89 10.92
C THR A 54 12.22 -6.58 9.92
N LEU A 55 13.46 -6.74 10.38
CA LEU A 55 14.64 -6.57 9.52
C LEU A 55 14.54 -7.48 8.29
N GLY A 56 14.82 -6.89 7.13
CA GLY A 56 14.83 -7.62 5.87
C GLY A 56 13.46 -7.84 5.24
N LEU A 57 12.34 -7.41 5.82
CA LEU A 57 11.04 -7.54 5.15
C LEU A 57 11.01 -6.82 3.79
N CYS A 58 11.63 -5.64 3.70
CA CYS A 58 11.69 -4.84 2.48
C CYS A 58 12.62 -5.35 1.37
N CYS A 59 13.69 -6.09 1.68
CA CYS A 59 14.70 -6.48 0.68
C CYS A 59 15.34 -7.85 0.91
N SER A 60 14.82 -8.64 1.84
CA SER A 60 15.37 -9.92 2.28
C SER A 60 16.88 -9.83 2.57
N ASN A 61 17.28 -8.81 3.33
CA ASN A 61 18.68 -8.51 3.65
C ASN A 61 19.56 -8.39 2.39
N ARG A 62 19.19 -7.49 1.47
CA ARG A 62 19.86 -7.22 0.17
C ARG A 62 19.70 -8.27 -0.91
N LYS A 63 18.98 -9.37 -0.66
CA LYS A 63 18.71 -10.38 -1.70
C LYS A 63 17.81 -9.84 -2.82
N VAL A 64 16.94 -8.89 -2.50
CA VAL A 64 16.08 -8.21 -3.47
C VAL A 64 16.61 -6.80 -3.69
N SER A 65 17.10 -6.54 -4.91
CA SER A 65 17.42 -5.22 -5.41
C SER A 65 16.40 -4.87 -6.50
N LEU A 66 15.62 -3.82 -6.28
CA LEU A 66 14.68 -3.34 -7.28
C LEU A 66 15.42 -2.35 -8.19
N PRO A 67 15.36 -2.52 -9.53
CA PRO A 67 15.86 -1.51 -10.44
C PRO A 67 15.10 -0.19 -10.24
N GLU A 68 15.75 0.91 -10.57
CA GLU A 68 15.10 2.22 -10.54
C GLU A 68 13.91 2.22 -11.50
N LEU A 69 12.77 2.71 -11.02
CA LEU A 69 11.56 2.78 -11.84
C LEU A 69 11.82 3.79 -12.96
N LEU A 70 11.71 3.32 -14.21
CA LEU A 70 11.73 4.21 -15.37
C LEU A 70 10.61 5.23 -15.23
N GLN A 71 10.90 6.49 -15.59
CA GLN A 71 9.86 7.50 -15.65
C GLN A 71 8.78 7.05 -16.65
N LEU A 72 7.53 7.16 -16.22
CA LEU A 72 6.39 6.89 -17.08
C LEU A 72 6.42 7.87 -18.27
N PRO A 73 6.22 7.40 -19.51
CA PRO A 73 6.11 8.30 -20.65
C PRO A 73 4.83 9.15 -20.56
N GLU A 74 4.81 10.32 -21.18
CA GLU A 74 3.57 11.08 -21.37
C GLU A 74 2.67 10.42 -22.44
N PRO A 75 1.34 10.44 -22.29
CA PRO A 75 0.55 11.14 -21.26
C PRO A 75 0.33 10.35 -19.96
N LEU A 76 0.89 9.13 -19.85
CA LEU A 76 0.61 8.21 -18.76
C LEU A 76 1.08 8.76 -17.41
N LYS A 77 2.24 9.41 -17.38
CA LYS A 77 2.73 10.11 -16.19
C LYS A 77 1.74 11.16 -15.69
N SER A 78 1.32 12.10 -16.54
CA SER A 78 0.34 13.12 -16.15
C SER A 78 -1.01 12.55 -15.71
N LEU A 79 -1.43 11.42 -16.30
CA LEU A 79 -2.64 10.69 -15.90
C LEU A 79 -2.53 10.05 -14.50
N MET A 80 -1.36 9.53 -14.15
CA MET A 80 -1.10 8.90 -12.85
C MET A 80 -0.84 9.92 -11.73
N GLU A 81 -0.25 11.06 -12.06
CA GLU A 81 -0.01 12.14 -11.10
C GLU A 81 -1.23 13.01 -10.82
N GLY A 82 -2.32 12.86 -11.58
CA GLY A 82 -3.52 13.68 -11.43
C GLY A 82 -3.47 15.01 -12.19
N ASN A 83 -2.42 15.25 -12.96
CA ASN A 83 -2.16 16.50 -13.67
C ASN A 83 -2.93 16.62 -15.00
N HIS A 84 -3.46 15.51 -15.53
CA HIS A 84 -4.22 15.50 -16.77
C HIS A 84 -5.75 15.62 -16.53
N PRO A 85 -6.54 16.29 -17.39
CA PRO A 85 -7.99 16.44 -17.20
C PRO A 85 -8.77 15.12 -17.06
N LYS A 86 -8.30 14.05 -17.73
CA LYS A 86 -8.89 12.71 -17.66
C LYS A 86 -8.42 11.86 -16.48
N SER A 87 -7.52 12.36 -15.63
CA SER A 87 -6.92 11.55 -14.55
C SER A 87 -7.97 10.98 -13.61
N LYS A 88 -8.98 11.78 -13.24
CA LYS A 88 -10.06 11.34 -12.34
C LYS A 88 -10.83 10.15 -12.90
N GLU A 89 -11.14 10.18 -14.19
CA GLU A 89 -11.87 9.10 -14.86
C GLU A 89 -11.02 7.83 -14.89
N ILE A 90 -9.77 7.93 -15.38
CA ILE A 90 -8.85 6.78 -15.46
C ILE A 90 -8.59 6.17 -14.08
N LEU A 91 -8.25 6.98 -13.08
CA LEU A 91 -7.96 6.49 -11.72
C LEU A 91 -9.18 5.84 -11.06
N SER A 92 -10.40 6.21 -11.43
CA SER A 92 -11.62 5.59 -10.91
C SER A 92 -11.85 4.17 -11.45
N ILE A 93 -11.39 3.88 -12.68
CA ILE A 93 -11.61 2.59 -13.36
C ILE A 93 -10.36 1.71 -13.42
N ILE A 94 -9.16 2.26 -13.15
CA ILE A 94 -7.88 1.57 -13.37
C ILE A 94 -7.77 0.24 -12.61
N ARG A 95 -8.35 0.13 -11.40
CA ARG A 95 -8.39 -1.14 -10.66
C ARG A 95 -9.18 -2.20 -11.40
N LYS A 96 -10.38 -1.86 -11.88
CA LYS A 96 -11.23 -2.79 -12.65
C LYS A 96 -10.52 -3.21 -13.93
N TYR A 97 -9.96 -2.23 -14.65
CA TYR A 97 -9.17 -2.46 -15.85
C TYR A 97 -8.02 -3.44 -15.57
N ASN A 98 -7.13 -3.12 -14.63
CA ASN A 98 -5.98 -3.98 -14.28
C ASN A 98 -6.40 -5.39 -13.84
N SER A 99 -7.48 -5.51 -13.07
CA SER A 99 -8.01 -6.82 -12.66
C SER A 99 -8.55 -7.63 -13.84
N SER A 100 -9.14 -6.98 -14.85
CA SER A 100 -9.59 -7.66 -16.07
C SER A 100 -8.43 -8.15 -16.95
N PHE A 101 -7.27 -7.49 -16.88
CA PHE A 101 -6.07 -7.85 -17.62
C PHE A 101 -5.02 -8.57 -16.77
N GLN A 102 -5.39 -9.16 -15.62
CA GLN A 102 -4.51 -10.06 -14.87
C GLN A 102 -4.34 -11.39 -15.62
N ILE A 103 -3.64 -11.32 -16.76
CA ILE A 103 -2.84 -12.40 -17.32
C ILE A 103 -1.42 -11.85 -17.38
N LEU A 104 -0.58 -12.27 -16.43
CA LEU A 104 0.76 -12.80 -16.70
C LEU A 104 1.43 -13.18 -15.36
N PRO A 105 1.90 -14.44 -15.21
CA PRO A 105 2.98 -14.76 -14.29
C PRO A 105 4.19 -13.93 -14.70
N LEU A 106 4.85 -13.29 -13.74
CA LEU A 106 6.23 -12.83 -13.92
C LEU A 106 7.11 -14.09 -14.02
N GLU A 107 7.13 -14.75 -15.17
CA GLU A 107 8.27 -15.60 -15.50
C GLU A 107 9.43 -14.68 -15.88
N PRO A 108 10.55 -14.68 -15.14
CA PRO A 108 11.80 -14.28 -15.74
C PRO A 108 12.12 -15.37 -16.77
N HIS A 109 12.17 -14.99 -18.04
CA HIS A 109 12.87 -15.77 -19.03
C HIS A 109 14.31 -15.97 -18.55
N CYS A 110 14.60 -17.11 -17.93
CA CYS A 110 15.93 -17.69 -17.96
C CYS A 110 16.18 -18.12 -19.40
N ALA A 111 16.78 -17.23 -20.19
CA ALA A 111 17.31 -17.55 -21.50
C ALA A 111 18.81 -17.20 -21.51
N TYR A 112 19.61 -18.28 -21.59
CA TYR A 112 21.05 -18.42 -21.79
C TYR A 112 21.99 -18.08 -20.62
#